data_AF-A0AAV1LYJ7-F1
#
_entry.id   AF-A0AAV1LYJ7-F1
#
_cell.length_a   1.000
_cell.length_b   1.000
_cell.length_c   1.000
_cell.angle_alpha   90.00
_cell.angle_beta   90.00
_cell.angle_gamma   90.00
#
_symmetry.space_group_name_H-M   'P 1'
#
loop_
_entity.id
_entity.type
_entity.pdbx_description
1 polymer ?
#
loop_
_entity_poly.entity_id
_entity_poly.type
_entity_poly.pdbx_seq_one_letter_code
_entity_poly.pdbx_strand_id
1 'polypeptide(L)'
;MMSTLKNILTIVESSHDRSWQNALDDIQLSLNSTTHRVTKESLLELLVGKVPRPLSLMAVDDHGIEIDLEELRGRAEKLMHKDVNKAKVTSFAAGDYDSLD
;
A
#
# COMPACT_ATOMS: atom_id res chain seq x y z
N MET A 1 3.88 7.30 -2.04
CA MET A 1 4.12 6.75 -0.69
C MET A 1 4.45 7.86 0.33
N MET A 2 5.40 8.75 0.04
CA MET A 2 5.73 9.90 0.91
C MET A 2 4.57 10.90 1.11
N SER A 3 3.66 11.03 0.13
CA SER A 3 2.43 11.83 0.24
C SER A 3 1.42 11.22 1.21
N THR A 4 1.24 9.89 1.19
CA THR A 4 0.25 9.20 2.04
C THR A 4 0.59 9.34 3.53
N LEU A 5 1.84 9.09 3.91
CA LEU A 5 2.30 9.26 5.30
C LEU A 5 2.16 10.71 5.75
N LYS A 6 2.61 11.68 4.94
CA LYS A 6 2.47 13.11 5.24
C LYS A 6 1.00 13.49 5.42
N ASN A 7 0.11 13.04 4.54
CA ASN A 7 -1.31 13.35 4.62
C ASN A 7 -1.93 12.82 5.92
N ILE A 8 -1.61 11.58 6.32
CA ILE A 8 -2.14 10.99 7.56
C ILE A 8 -1.61 11.76 8.77
N LEU A 9 -0.31 12.07 8.81
CA LEU A 9 0.28 12.88 9.89
C LEU A 9 -0.34 14.28 9.95
N THR A 10 -0.58 14.93 8.81
CA THR A 10 -1.27 16.22 8.73
C THR A 10 -2.69 16.13 9.27
N ILE A 11 -3.44 15.08 8.93
CA ILE A 11 -4.82 14.88 9.42
C ILE A 11 -4.83 14.73 10.94
N VAL A 12 -3.94 13.90 11.48
CA VAL A 12 -3.82 13.68 12.93
C VAL A 12 -3.44 14.96 13.66
N GLU A 13 -2.45 15.68 13.15
CA GLU A 13 -2.02 16.93 13.79
C GLU A 13 -3.10 18.02 13.70
N SER A 14 -3.86 18.05 12.60
CA SER A 14 -4.94 19.02 12.39
C SER A 14 -6.18 18.75 13.23
N SER A 15 -6.40 17.53 13.72
CA SER A 15 -7.57 17.21 14.55
C SER A 15 -7.44 17.71 15.99
N HIS A 16 -6.24 18.14 16.43
CA HIS A 16 -5.92 18.65 17.77
C HIS A 16 -6.27 17.71 18.96
N ASP A 17 -6.86 16.55 18.71
CA ASP A 17 -7.27 15.56 19.72
C ASP A 17 -6.08 14.70 20.23
N ARG A 18 -5.07 14.48 19.39
CA ARG A 18 -3.88 13.69 19.71
C ARG A 18 -2.67 14.18 18.91
N SER A 19 -1.47 14.10 19.49
CA SER A 19 -0.25 14.40 18.75
C SER A 19 0.14 13.26 17.81
N TRP A 20 0.82 13.58 16.71
CA TRP A 20 1.26 12.57 15.75
C TRP A 20 2.15 11.48 16.36
N GLN A 21 2.95 11.80 17.38
CA GLN A 21 3.82 10.83 18.06
C GLN A 21 2.99 9.75 18.75
N ASN A 22 1.93 10.15 19.43
CA ASN A 22 1.01 9.25 20.12
C ASN A 22 0.09 8.50 19.14
N ALA A 23 0.12 8.85 17.85
CA ALA A 23 -0.64 8.19 16.78
C ALA A 23 0.18 7.21 15.95
N LEU A 24 1.48 7.10 16.20
CA LEU A 24 2.39 6.39 15.31
C LEU A 24 2.01 4.91 15.13
N ASP A 25 1.64 4.23 16.21
CA ASP A 25 1.25 2.81 16.17
C ASP A 25 0.00 2.59 15.30
N ASP A 26 -1.01 3.45 15.44
CA ASP A 26 -2.24 3.39 14.65
C ASP A 26 -1.98 3.73 13.19
N ILE A 27 -1.11 4.70 12.92
CA ILE A 27 -0.70 5.08 11.56
C ILE A 27 0.03 3.92 10.88
N GLN A 28 0.96 3.29 11.59
CA GLN A 28 1.70 2.13 11.08
C GLN A 28 0.74 0.98 10.79
N LEU A 29 -0.16 0.66 11.72
CA LEU A 29 -1.15 -0.39 11.52
C LEU A 29 -2.04 -0.09 10.31
N SER A 30 -2.57 1.14 10.23
CA SER A 30 -3.43 1.59 9.13
C SER A 30 -2.73 1.49 7.78
N LEU A 31 -1.48 1.94 7.68
CA LEU A 31 -0.70 1.84 6.45
C LEU A 31 -0.46 0.38 6.05
N ASN A 32 -0.12 -0.46 7.03
CA ASN A 32 0.19 -1.86 6.80
C ASN A 32 -1.04 -2.70 6.45
N SER A 33 -2.23 -2.33 6.94
CA SER A 33 -3.51 -2.99 6.64
C SER A 33 -4.25 -2.40 5.44
N THR A 34 -3.80 -1.26 4.89
CA THR A 34 -4.44 -0.65 3.72
C THR A 34 -4.08 -1.42 2.45
N THR A 35 -5.10 -1.86 1.72
CA THR A 35 -4.93 -2.56 0.44
C THR A 35 -4.32 -1.63 -0.61
N HIS A 36 -3.30 -2.11 -1.30
CA HIS A 36 -2.69 -1.36 -2.38
C HIS A 36 -3.54 -1.43 -3.66
N ARG A 37 -3.67 -0.29 -4.37
CA ARG A 37 -4.63 -0.16 -5.49
C ARG A 37 -4.38 -1.15 -6.64
N VAL A 38 -3.11 -1.43 -6.93
CA VAL A 38 -2.68 -2.24 -8.08
C VAL A 38 -2.72 -3.72 -7.74
N THR A 39 -2.10 -4.09 -6.63
CA THR A 39 -1.93 -5.48 -6.20
C THR A 39 -3.17 -6.03 -5.52
N LYS A 40 -4.08 -5.16 -5.05
CA LYS A 40 -5.29 -5.50 -4.27
C LYS A 40 -5.04 -6.10 -2.90
N GLU A 41 -3.79 -6.44 -2.60
CA GLU A 41 -3.33 -6.91 -1.29
C GLU A 41 -2.75 -5.77 -0.44
N SER A 42 -2.87 -5.88 0.87
CA SER A 42 -2.18 -5.07 1.88
C SER A 42 -0.77 -5.61 2.19
N LEU A 43 0.05 -4.80 2.86
CA LEU A 43 1.41 -5.22 3.24
C LEU A 43 1.39 -6.37 4.25
N LEU A 44 0.43 -6.39 5.18
CA LEU A 44 0.29 -7.49 6.14
C LEU A 44 -0.09 -8.79 5.47
N GLU A 45 -0.95 -8.76 4.45
CA GLU A 45 -1.31 -9.94 3.65
C GLU A 45 -0.08 -10.49 2.94
N LEU A 46 0.75 -9.61 2.33
CA LEU A 46 1.99 -10.01 1.66
C LEU A 46 3.10 -10.51 2.60
N LEU A 47 3.11 -10.02 3.84
CA LEU A 47 4.15 -10.35 4.82
C LEU A 47 3.83 -11.63 5.60
N VAL A 48 2.61 -11.74 6.10
CA VAL A 48 2.19 -12.75 7.09
C VAL A 48 1.20 -13.76 6.50
N GLY A 49 0.63 -13.50 5.32
CA GLY A 49 -0.34 -14.39 4.70
C GLY A 49 -1.65 -14.42 5.48
N LYS A 50 -1.93 -13.35 6.24
CA LYS A 50 -3.13 -13.20 7.05
C LYS A 50 -3.81 -11.90 6.73
N VAL A 51 -5.13 -11.96 6.56
CA VAL A 51 -5.96 -10.77 6.37
C VAL A 51 -6.01 -10.00 7.68
N PRO A 52 -5.59 -8.72 7.72
CA PRO A 52 -5.75 -7.90 8.90
C PRO A 52 -7.24 -7.60 9.11
N ARG A 53 -7.90 -8.34 10.00
CA ARG A 53 -9.28 -8.09 10.42
C ARG A 53 -9.30 -7.27 11.72
N PRO A 54 -10.29 -6.38 11.90
CA PRO A 54 -10.57 -5.80 13.21
C PRO A 54 -10.74 -6.90 14.26
N LEU A 55 -10.14 -6.73 15.44
CA LEU A 55 -10.17 -7.71 16.53
C LEU A 55 -11.61 -8.15 16.90
N SER A 56 -12.59 -7.26 16.73
CA SER A 56 -14.02 -7.53 16.96
C SER A 56 -14.64 -8.55 15.99
N LEU A 57 -13.97 -8.84 14.88
CA LEU A 57 -14.39 -9.76 13.82
C LEU A 57 -13.52 -11.02 13.74
N MET A 58 -12.55 -11.18 14.65
CA MET A 58 -11.76 -12.40 14.75
C MET A 58 -12.54 -13.41 15.59
N ALA A 59 -13.01 -14.50 14.95
CA ALA A 59 -13.59 -15.61 15.67
C ALA A 59 -12.50 -16.31 16.49
N VAL A 60 -12.84 -16.71 17.73
CA VAL A 60 -11.93 -17.37 18.68
C VAL A 60 -11.33 -18.67 18.12
N ASP A 61 -11.97 -19.25 17.12
CA ASP A 61 -11.63 -20.55 16.51
C ASP A 61 -11.21 -20.41 15.03
N ASP A 62 -10.81 -19.22 14.57
CA ASP A 62 -10.40 -19.01 13.17
C ASP A 62 -9.11 -19.80 12.92
N HIS A 63 -9.25 -21.01 12.38
CA HIS A 63 -8.22 -21.71 11.62
C HIS A 63 -7.87 -20.80 10.44
N GLY A 64 -7.03 -19.81 10.74
CA GLY A 64 -6.76 -18.67 9.88
C GLY A 64 -6.50 -19.15 8.47
N ILE A 65 -7.28 -18.61 7.53
CA ILE A 65 -7.14 -18.90 6.10
C ILE A 65 -5.65 -18.84 5.78
N GLU A 66 -5.05 -20.01 5.57
CA GLU A 66 -3.63 -20.14 5.29
C GLU A 66 -3.45 -19.70 3.84
N ILE A 67 -3.11 -18.42 3.67
CA ILE A 67 -2.86 -17.86 2.35
C ILE A 67 -1.49 -18.37 1.90
N ASP A 68 -1.43 -19.00 0.73
CA ASP A 68 -0.17 -19.29 0.07
C ASP A 68 0.56 -17.98 -0.26
N LEU A 69 1.56 -17.68 0.56
CA LEU A 69 2.37 -16.48 0.45
C LEU A 69 3.12 -16.40 -0.87
N GLU A 70 3.54 -17.54 -1.42
CA GLU A 70 4.35 -17.59 -2.63
C GLU A 70 3.48 -17.30 -3.86
N GLU A 71 2.28 -17.88 -3.91
CA GLU A 71 1.30 -17.53 -4.94
C GLU A 71 0.90 -16.05 -4.85
N LEU A 72 0.58 -15.57 -3.64
CA LEU A 72 0.16 -14.18 -3.39
C LEU A 72 1.22 -13.18 -3.86
N ARG A 73 2.49 -13.40 -3.49
CA ARG A 73 3.62 -12.56 -3.90
C ARG A 73 3.85 -12.62 -5.40
N GLY A 74 3.78 -13.80 -6.00
CA GLY A 74 3.91 -13.96 -7.45
C GLY A 74 2.81 -13.23 -8.24
N ARG A 75 1.56 -13.20 -7.74
CA ARG A 75 0.48 -12.40 -8.33
C ARG A 75 0.73 -10.91 -8.18
N ALA A 76 1.14 -10.46 -6.99
CA ALA A 76 1.44 -9.06 -6.73
C ALA A 76 2.56 -8.53 -7.64
N GLU A 77 3.64 -9.31 -7.82
CA GLU A 77 4.76 -8.97 -8.71
C GLU A 77 4.30 -8.78 -10.15
N LYS A 78 3.51 -9.72 -10.70
CA LYS A 78 2.95 -9.62 -12.06
C LYS A 78 2.10 -8.36 -12.25
N LEU A 79 1.29 -8.02 -11.26
CA LEU A 79 0.42 -6.83 -11.30
C LEU A 79 1.24 -5.54 -11.23
N MET A 80 2.27 -5.49 -10.39
CA MET A 80 3.19 -4.36 -10.31
C MET A 80 3.94 -4.16 -11.64
N HIS A 81 4.46 -5.23 -12.23
CA HIS A 81 5.15 -5.16 -13.53
C HIS A 81 4.22 -4.64 -14.64
N LYS A 82 2.95 -5.06 -14.65
CA LYS A 82 1.94 -4.58 -15.60
C LYS A 82 1.62 -3.09 -15.42
N ASP A 83 1.68 -2.56 -14.20
CA ASP A 83 1.38 -1.15 -13.91
C ASP A 83 2.50 -0.21 -14.37
N VAL A 84 3.77 -0.64 -14.25
CA VAL A 84 4.92 0.10 -14.80
C VAL A 84 4.78 0.34 -16.30
N ASN A 85 4.28 -0.66 -17.04
CA ASN A 85 4.06 -0.57 -18.49
C ASN A 85 2.82 0.28 -18.89
N LYS A 86 2.00 0.72 -17.92
CA LYS A 86 0.87 1.63 -18.17
C LYS A 86 1.24 3.10 -17.99
N ALA A 87 2.34 3.40 -17.33
CA ALA A 87 2.88 4.75 -17.33
C ALA A 87 3.26 5.07 -18.78
N LYS A 88 2.74 6.17 -19.33
CA LYS A 88 3.10 6.66 -20.68
C LYS A 88 4.53 7.18 -20.61
N VAL A 89 5.50 6.27 -20.63
CA VAL A 89 6.92 6.59 -20.77
C VAL A 89 7.11 6.93 -22.24
N THR A 90 7.09 8.22 -22.57
CA THR A 90 7.60 8.69 -23.85
C THR A 90 9.10 8.40 -23.84
N SER A 91 9.52 7.35 -24.55
CA SER A 91 10.93 7.10 -24.79
C SER A 91 11.46 8.24 -25.66
N PHE A 92 12.15 9.20 -25.05
CA PHE A 92 12.86 10.22 -25.81
C PHE A 92 14.01 9.55 -26.55
N ALA A 93 13.93 9.53 -27.88
CA ALA A 93 15.05 9.12 -28.72
C ALA A 93 16.05 10.28 -28.82
N ALA A 94 17.34 9.97 -28.95
CA ALA A 94 18.36 10.97 -29.23
C ALA A 94 18.05 11.63 -30.59
N GLY A 95 17.52 12.86 -30.55
CA GLY A 95 17.05 13.58 -31.73
C GLY A 95 15.70 14.29 -31.55
N ASP A 96 14.93 13.99 -30.49
CA ASP A 96 13.75 14.77 -30.10
C ASP A 96 14.19 16.11 -29.48
N TYR A 97 14.52 17.07 -30.34
CA TYR A 97 14.51 18.48 -29.98
C TYR A 97 13.20 19.06 -30.50
N ASP A 98 12.24 19.27 -29.60
CA ASP A 98 11.12 20.16 -29.87
C ASP A 98 11.68 21.51 -30.30
N SER A 99 11.38 21.91 -31.53
CA SER A 99 11.63 23.25 -32.04
C SER A 99 10.84 24.24 -31.18
N LEU A 100 11.56 24.92 -30.28
CA LEU A 100 11.10 26.11 -29.58
C LEU A 100 11.00 27.25 -30.61
N ASP A 101 9.80 27.48 -31.12
CA ASP A 101 9.36 28.81 -31.59
C ASP A 101 8.71 29.57 -30.42
#